data_AF-A0A5C5YR16-F1
#
_entry.id   AF-A0A5C5YR16-F1
#
_cell.length_a   1.000
_cell.length_b   1.000
_cell.length_c   1.000
_cell.angle_alpha   90.00
_cell.angle_beta   90.00
_cell.angle_gamma   90.00
#
_symmetry.space_group_name_H-M   'P 1'
#
loop_
_entity.id
_entity.type
_entity.pdbx_description
1 polymer ?
#
loop_
_entity_poly.entity_id
_entity_poly.type
_entity_poly.pdbx_seq_one_letter_code
_entity_poly.pdbx_strand_id
1 'polypeptide(L)'
;MLRLVLAWSVLIYPYSAVRAQAPPDEANDRQPQAGAIDPAYLTPQTMAAASLRPQQVLTDPNLQMLPIEVAQAAGLKYLGIDPTHASRVTVVVEPPAGPTPFYAIAFETDQPVDLGALAAELTEHTEPGQIDGHDAIVSRAPALPCFLVQGGNTLLVGSAPMLKKLLKADRPKPTGVLPDQILAHPATDDLYLTANLEMLRPFIQMGLAAAQRETPEEFQDLLRIPTLIQSAELTLNLNLQRPSSLLVHAANASDAEQIESLTLDGVALLREQIRRKSEVELSRLRQSDDPVERAMAAYSDRMSQGTLDGIKLDRDGNTLTVFEATPSNAQQLGSVAVIGVLVALLLPAVQAAREAARRTQSTNNLKQLMLALLNYESANGRLPAHAIYSADGEPLLSWRVAILPYIEEQALYNEFHLDEPWDSEHNLTLIEKMPEVYIDPSSGLAVKDGKTSYLAPVGEGLLFEEKEGGTTLREITDGTSKTIAIVQVSDDTAATWTKPEDWSPAADNPLQGVGDLHPSVFLAAFVDGHIENISTNINAQTWGFMLTRGGGEAW
;
A
#
# COMPACT_ATOMS: atom_id res chain seq x y z
N MET A 1 -9.15 -2.34 -1.93
CA MET A 1 -8.30 -2.97 -0.89
C MET A 1 -8.18 -2.13 0.37
N LEU A 2 -7.67 -0.91 0.27
CA LEU A 2 -7.41 -0.01 1.40
C LEU A 2 -8.67 0.48 2.15
N ARG A 3 -9.77 0.74 1.45
CA ARG A 3 -11.08 1.06 2.08
C ARG A 3 -11.70 -0.13 2.81
N LEU A 4 -11.33 -1.34 2.39
CA LEU A 4 -11.80 -2.63 2.90
C LEU A 4 -11.02 -3.09 4.13
N VAL A 5 -9.80 -2.59 4.33
CA VAL A 5 -8.99 -2.74 5.56
C VAL A 5 -9.15 -1.52 6.48
N LEU A 6 -9.35 -0.31 5.93
CA LEU A 6 -9.66 0.92 6.68
C LEU A 6 -11.05 0.87 7.34
N ALA A 7 -12.04 0.27 6.69
CA ALA A 7 -13.35 0.02 7.30
C ALA A 7 -13.25 -0.76 8.61
N TRP A 8 -12.17 -1.55 8.77
CA TRP A 8 -11.87 -2.34 9.95
C TRP A 8 -10.85 -1.68 10.89
N SER A 9 -10.00 -0.76 10.40
CA SER A 9 -9.02 -0.06 11.23
C SER A 9 -9.60 1.11 12.04
N VAL A 10 -10.86 1.51 11.78
CA VAL A 10 -11.59 2.52 12.57
C VAL A 10 -11.95 1.99 13.97
N LEU A 11 -11.74 0.70 14.23
CA LEU A 11 -12.12 0.02 15.47
C LEU A 11 -11.29 0.42 16.72
N ILE A 12 -10.21 1.21 16.62
CA ILE A 12 -9.18 1.22 17.67
C ILE A 12 -8.60 2.62 17.95
N TYR A 13 -9.27 3.41 18.82
CA TYR A 13 -8.68 4.40 19.74
C TYR A 13 -9.72 4.89 20.78
N PRO A 14 -9.30 5.33 21.99
CA PRO A 14 -8.93 4.55 23.16
C PRO A 14 -10.09 4.45 24.18
N TYR A 15 -10.19 3.36 24.94
CA TYR A 15 -11.00 3.34 26.16
C TYR A 15 -10.14 3.04 27.40
N SER A 16 -10.23 3.95 28.35
CA SER A 16 -9.91 3.72 29.76
C SER A 16 -11.22 3.54 30.53
N ALA A 17 -11.23 2.52 31.39
CA ALA A 17 -12.21 2.22 32.43
C ALA A 17 -13.60 1.72 32.00
N VAL A 18 -13.80 0.40 31.97
CA VAL A 18 -15.00 -0.24 32.55
C VAL A 18 -14.61 -1.56 33.20
N ARG A 19 -15.14 -1.77 34.40
CA ARG A 19 -15.01 -2.95 35.26
C ARG A 19 -16.04 -3.99 34.83
N ALA A 20 -15.63 -5.13 34.26
CA ALA A 20 -16.54 -6.24 33.96
C ALA A 20 -16.52 -7.29 35.08
N GLN A 21 -17.70 -7.62 35.60
CA GLN A 21 -17.94 -8.80 36.44
C GLN A 21 -18.03 -10.05 35.55
N ALA A 22 -17.46 -11.17 36.00
CA ALA A 22 -17.46 -12.44 35.28
C ALA A 22 -18.82 -13.17 35.36
N PRO A 23 -19.32 -13.77 34.26
CA PRO A 23 -20.27 -14.86 34.29
C PRO A 23 -19.61 -16.23 33.96
N PRO A 24 -20.29 -17.36 34.23
CA PRO A 24 -19.66 -18.66 34.45
C PRO A 24 -19.41 -19.48 33.17
N ASP A 25 -18.47 -20.42 33.31
CA ASP A 25 -18.03 -21.40 32.30
C ASP A 25 -19.19 -22.20 31.68
N GLU A 26 -19.34 -22.11 30.37
CA GLU A 26 -20.02 -23.13 29.56
C GLU A 26 -18.99 -23.80 28.64
N ALA A 27 -18.55 -24.99 29.06
CA ALA A 27 -17.86 -25.93 28.20
C ALA A 27 -18.82 -26.39 27.10
N ASN A 28 -18.50 -26.12 25.83
CA ASN A 28 -19.22 -26.70 24.71
C ASN A 28 -18.28 -27.50 23.82
N ASP A 29 -18.65 -28.77 23.69
CA ASP A 29 -17.98 -29.89 23.06
C ASP A 29 -18.29 -29.86 21.55
N ARG A 30 -17.32 -29.54 20.67
CA ARG A 30 -17.47 -29.69 19.20
C ARG A 30 -16.17 -30.08 18.51
N GLN A 31 -16.27 -31.18 17.78
CA GLN A 31 -15.45 -31.80 16.71
C GLN A 31 -14.17 -31.10 16.21
N PRO A 32 -13.15 -31.88 15.78
CA PRO A 32 -11.80 -31.39 15.46
C PRO A 32 -11.84 -30.42 14.27
N GLN A 33 -11.62 -29.14 14.56
CA GLN A 33 -11.60 -28.08 13.54
C GLN A 33 -10.26 -28.08 12.79
N ALA A 34 -10.33 -27.92 11.46
CA ALA A 34 -9.18 -27.55 10.62
C ALA A 34 -8.44 -26.35 11.23
N GLY A 35 -7.12 -26.27 11.09
CA GLY A 35 -6.25 -25.25 11.73
C GLY A 35 -6.66 -23.78 11.47
N ALA A 36 -5.85 -22.85 11.98
CA ALA A 36 -6.14 -21.41 11.98
C ALA A 36 -6.59 -20.84 10.62
N ILE A 37 -6.09 -21.43 9.53
CA ILE A 37 -6.47 -21.14 8.16
C ILE A 37 -6.73 -22.47 7.44
N ASP A 38 -7.76 -22.51 6.58
CA ASP A 38 -8.03 -23.68 5.76
C ASP A 38 -6.85 -23.95 4.80
N PRO A 39 -6.25 -25.15 4.82
CA PRO A 39 -5.18 -25.51 3.88
C PRO A 39 -5.57 -25.36 2.41
N ALA A 40 -6.86 -25.31 2.07
CA ALA A 40 -7.35 -24.98 0.73
C ALA A 40 -6.94 -23.58 0.26
N TYR A 41 -6.50 -22.67 1.13
CA TYR A 41 -6.01 -21.35 0.74
C TYR A 41 -4.49 -21.24 0.73
N LEU A 42 -3.78 -22.26 1.22
CA LEU A 42 -2.33 -22.24 1.35
C LEU A 42 -1.64 -22.86 0.13
N THR A 43 -0.41 -22.42 -0.13
CA THR A 43 0.47 -23.06 -1.11
C THR A 43 1.90 -23.15 -0.55
N PRO A 44 2.79 -23.95 -1.17
CA PRO A 44 4.21 -23.99 -0.78
C PRO A 44 4.94 -22.64 -0.89
N GLN A 45 4.37 -21.64 -1.58
CA GLN A 45 4.93 -20.31 -1.75
C GLN A 45 4.26 -19.25 -0.87
N THR A 46 3.35 -19.65 0.02
CA THR A 46 2.76 -18.75 1.00
C THR A 46 3.87 -18.17 1.88
N MET A 47 4.07 -16.85 1.79
CA MET A 47 5.06 -16.12 2.59
C MET A 47 4.41 -15.43 3.80
N ALA A 48 3.11 -15.15 3.74
CA ALA A 48 2.37 -14.61 4.86
C ALA A 48 0.90 -15.00 4.74
N ALA A 49 0.25 -15.19 5.89
CA ALA A 49 -1.16 -15.49 5.95
C ALA A 49 -1.79 -14.85 7.20
N ALA A 50 -3.08 -14.51 7.10
CA ALA A 50 -3.85 -13.99 8.21
C ALA A 50 -5.26 -14.58 8.21
N SER A 51 -5.83 -14.76 9.39
CA SER A 51 -7.18 -15.22 9.64
C SER A 51 -7.84 -14.26 10.61
N LEU A 52 -9.00 -13.73 10.25
CA LEU A 52 -9.85 -12.92 11.10
C LEU A 52 -11.20 -13.62 11.27
N ARG A 53 -11.85 -13.49 12.43
CA ARG A 53 -13.20 -14.00 12.68
C ARG A 53 -14.19 -12.87 12.95
N PRO A 54 -14.63 -12.14 11.90
CA PRO A 54 -15.55 -11.00 12.02
C PRO A 54 -16.79 -11.28 12.86
N GLN A 55 -17.50 -12.35 12.56
CA GLN A 55 -18.73 -12.73 13.27
C GLN A 55 -18.47 -12.89 14.77
N GLN A 56 -17.37 -13.54 15.16
CA GLN A 56 -17.03 -13.73 16.58
C GLN A 56 -16.74 -12.39 17.26
N VAL A 57 -15.96 -11.51 16.62
CA VAL A 57 -15.57 -10.21 17.18
C VAL A 57 -16.75 -9.25 17.28
N LEU A 58 -17.54 -9.13 16.21
CA LEU A 58 -18.61 -8.13 16.10
C LEU A 58 -19.87 -8.52 16.88
N THR A 59 -20.02 -9.79 17.25
CA THR A 59 -21.17 -10.27 18.06
C THR A 59 -20.82 -10.50 19.53
N ASP A 60 -19.54 -10.33 19.94
CA ASP A 60 -19.13 -10.49 21.33
C ASP A 60 -19.73 -9.36 22.20
N PRO A 61 -20.51 -9.69 23.24
CA PRO A 61 -21.13 -8.68 24.11
C PRO A 61 -20.10 -7.84 24.88
N ASN A 62 -18.86 -8.30 25.04
CA ASN A 62 -17.78 -7.55 25.69
C ASN A 62 -17.10 -6.54 24.74
N LEU A 63 -17.40 -6.60 23.44
CA LEU A 63 -16.78 -5.77 22.41
C LEU A 63 -17.78 -4.77 21.77
N GLN A 64 -18.91 -4.50 22.42
CA GLN A 64 -19.93 -3.56 21.94
C GLN A 64 -19.44 -2.11 21.75
N MET A 65 -18.30 -1.76 22.32
CA MET A 65 -17.68 -0.44 22.17
C MET A 65 -16.92 -0.28 20.85
N LEU A 66 -16.70 -1.38 20.12
CA LEU A 66 -16.20 -1.33 18.76
C LEU A 66 -17.25 -0.64 17.87
N PRO A 67 -16.85 0.17 16.86
CA PRO A 67 -17.77 0.73 15.87
C PRO A 67 -18.34 -0.34 14.92
N ILE A 68 -19.16 -1.23 15.49
CA ILE A 68 -19.79 -2.37 14.82
C ILE A 68 -20.68 -1.87 13.69
N GLU A 69 -21.44 -0.80 13.90
CA GLU A 69 -22.34 -0.22 12.90
C GLU A 69 -21.57 0.33 11.70
N VAL A 70 -20.36 0.84 11.92
CA VAL A 70 -19.48 1.31 10.83
C VAL A 70 -18.95 0.14 10.03
N ALA A 71 -18.51 -0.93 10.71
CA ALA A 71 -18.05 -2.14 10.05
C ALA A 71 -19.18 -2.79 9.23
N GLN A 72 -20.39 -2.87 9.79
CA GLN A 72 -21.58 -3.37 9.11
C GLN A 72 -21.94 -2.54 7.89
N ALA A 73 -22.03 -1.21 8.04
CA ALA A 73 -22.32 -0.30 6.94
C ALA A 73 -21.28 -0.41 5.83
N ALA A 74 -19.99 -0.57 6.17
CA ALA A 74 -18.93 -0.72 5.18
C ALA A 74 -18.97 -2.08 4.45
N GLY A 75 -19.20 -3.18 5.18
CA GLY A 75 -19.34 -4.49 4.56
C GLY A 75 -20.52 -4.54 3.60
N LEU A 76 -21.68 -4.02 4.01
CA LEU A 76 -22.87 -3.93 3.15
C LEU A 76 -22.63 -3.01 1.95
N LYS A 77 -22.03 -1.83 2.17
CA LYS A 77 -21.76 -0.86 1.09
C LYS A 77 -20.84 -1.46 0.03
N TYR A 78 -19.72 -2.04 0.43
CA TYR A 78 -18.66 -2.40 -0.50
C TYR A 78 -18.74 -3.84 -1.01
N LEU A 79 -19.12 -4.77 -0.13
CA LEU A 79 -19.12 -6.20 -0.44
C LEU A 79 -20.53 -6.78 -0.64
N GLY A 80 -21.59 -6.05 -0.25
CA GLY A 80 -22.91 -6.63 -0.10
C GLY A 80 -23.00 -7.68 1.02
N ILE A 81 -22.00 -7.73 1.91
CA ILE A 81 -21.89 -8.73 2.98
C ILE A 81 -21.93 -7.99 4.31
N ASP A 82 -22.92 -8.31 5.17
CA ASP A 82 -22.85 -7.92 6.56
C ASP A 82 -21.76 -8.76 7.25
N PRO A 83 -20.71 -8.13 7.81
CA PRO A 83 -19.58 -8.84 8.38
C PRO A 83 -19.91 -9.63 9.65
N THR A 84 -21.08 -9.41 10.28
CA THR A 84 -21.58 -10.28 11.35
C THR A 84 -21.99 -11.66 10.84
N HIS A 85 -22.12 -11.82 9.52
CA HIS A 85 -22.35 -13.09 8.81
C HIS A 85 -21.06 -13.67 8.19
N ALA A 86 -19.93 -12.98 8.32
CA ALA A 86 -18.63 -13.50 7.88
C ALA A 86 -17.97 -14.30 9.01
N SER A 87 -18.04 -15.64 8.92
CA SER A 87 -17.45 -16.52 9.92
C SER A 87 -15.92 -16.45 9.94
N ARG A 88 -15.32 -16.19 8.76
CA ARG A 88 -13.87 -16.08 8.60
C ARG A 88 -13.49 -15.22 7.41
N VAL A 89 -12.41 -14.46 7.58
CA VAL A 89 -11.72 -13.78 6.48
C VAL A 89 -10.27 -14.23 6.49
N THR A 90 -9.87 -14.94 5.43
CA THR A 90 -8.51 -15.44 5.25
C THR A 90 -7.80 -14.57 4.24
N VAL A 91 -6.57 -14.13 4.54
CA VAL A 91 -5.66 -13.47 3.59
C VAL A 91 -4.43 -14.33 3.41
N VAL A 92 -4.00 -14.55 2.17
CA VAL A 92 -2.76 -15.27 1.85
C VAL A 92 -1.97 -14.47 0.83
N VAL A 93 -0.66 -14.36 1.05
CA VAL A 93 0.27 -13.62 0.20
C VAL A 93 1.45 -14.51 -0.19
N GLU A 94 1.89 -14.39 -1.44
CA GLU A 94 3.07 -15.06 -2.00
C GLU A 94 4.04 -14.02 -2.60
N PRO A 95 5.31 -14.40 -2.88
CA PRO A 95 6.20 -13.52 -3.61
C PRO A 95 5.59 -13.10 -4.95
N PRO A 96 5.72 -11.83 -5.35
CA PRO A 96 5.24 -11.38 -6.65
C PRO A 96 6.00 -12.08 -7.78
N ALA A 97 5.29 -12.50 -8.83
CA ALA A 97 5.89 -12.95 -10.07
C ALA A 97 5.82 -11.82 -11.11
N GLY A 98 6.86 -11.00 -11.17
CA GLY A 98 6.88 -9.79 -12.00
C GLY A 98 6.04 -8.64 -11.41
N PRO A 99 5.34 -7.83 -12.22
CA PRO A 99 4.60 -6.66 -11.74
C PRO A 99 3.26 -7.02 -11.06
N THR A 100 2.86 -8.30 -11.10
CA THR A 100 1.56 -8.74 -10.59
C THR A 100 1.69 -9.19 -9.13
N PRO A 101 0.87 -8.65 -8.21
CA PRO A 101 0.86 -9.11 -6.84
C PRO A 101 0.24 -10.52 -6.76
N PHE A 102 0.78 -11.39 -5.90
CA PHE A 102 0.22 -12.71 -5.65
C PHE A 102 -0.42 -12.75 -4.28
N TYR A 103 -1.75 -12.62 -4.26
CA TYR A 103 -2.52 -12.69 -3.03
C TYR A 103 -3.93 -13.18 -3.30
N ALA A 104 -4.55 -13.71 -2.26
CA ALA A 104 -5.96 -14.05 -2.24
C ALA A 104 -6.55 -13.70 -0.87
N ILE A 105 -7.82 -13.33 -0.90
CA ILE A 105 -8.67 -13.09 0.26
C ILE A 105 -9.89 -13.97 0.09
N ALA A 106 -10.21 -14.76 1.11
CA ALA A 106 -11.44 -15.55 1.16
C ALA A 106 -12.34 -14.99 2.26
N PHE A 107 -13.55 -14.57 1.89
CA PHE A 107 -14.60 -14.25 2.86
C PHE A 107 -15.55 -15.44 2.93
N GLU A 108 -15.45 -16.21 4.00
CA GLU A 108 -16.35 -17.31 4.30
C GLU A 108 -17.54 -16.76 5.08
N THR A 109 -18.74 -16.98 4.56
CA THR A 109 -19.97 -16.44 5.11
C THR A 109 -21.01 -17.52 5.37
N ASP A 110 -21.92 -17.27 6.30
CA ASP A 110 -23.07 -18.14 6.57
C ASP A 110 -24.28 -17.82 5.67
N GLN A 111 -24.16 -16.82 4.78
CA GLN A 111 -25.15 -16.42 3.80
C GLN A 111 -24.63 -16.56 2.36
N PRO A 112 -25.51 -16.66 1.35
CA PRO A 112 -25.07 -16.61 -0.04
C PRO A 112 -24.42 -15.27 -0.38
N VAL A 113 -23.36 -15.30 -1.19
CA VAL A 113 -22.69 -14.10 -1.70
C VAL A 113 -23.18 -13.80 -3.12
N ASP A 114 -23.58 -12.56 -3.36
CA ASP A 114 -23.92 -12.04 -4.69
C ASP A 114 -22.81 -11.14 -5.23
N LEU A 115 -22.18 -11.54 -6.34
CA LEU A 115 -21.18 -10.70 -7.02
C LEU A 115 -21.77 -9.39 -7.55
N GLY A 116 -23.06 -9.36 -7.87
CA GLY A 116 -23.76 -8.14 -8.32
C GLY A 116 -23.96 -7.11 -7.21
N ALA A 117 -23.83 -7.52 -5.94
CA ALA A 117 -23.92 -6.62 -4.78
C ALA A 117 -22.57 -5.96 -4.43
N LEU A 118 -21.48 -6.32 -5.11
CA LEU A 118 -20.20 -5.65 -4.97
C LEU A 118 -20.30 -4.21 -5.49
N ALA A 119 -19.70 -3.28 -4.76
CA ALA A 119 -19.71 -1.87 -5.14
C ALA A 119 -18.95 -1.63 -6.44
N ALA A 120 -19.45 -0.69 -7.26
CA ALA A 120 -18.82 -0.31 -8.52
C ALA A 120 -17.36 0.14 -8.32
N GLU A 121 -17.06 0.82 -7.21
CA GLU A 121 -15.68 1.23 -6.88
C GLU A 121 -14.71 0.05 -6.66
N LEU A 122 -15.22 -1.19 -6.53
CA LEU A 122 -14.40 -2.40 -6.46
C LEU A 122 -14.36 -3.16 -7.79
N THR A 123 -15.30 -2.93 -8.70
CA THR A 123 -15.53 -3.78 -9.87
C THR A 123 -15.47 -3.02 -11.21
N GLU A 124 -15.32 -1.69 -11.21
CA GLU A 124 -15.24 -0.87 -12.42
C GLU A 124 -14.11 -1.32 -13.37
N HIS A 125 -13.01 -1.82 -12.82
CA HIS A 125 -11.88 -2.34 -13.59
C HIS A 125 -12.09 -3.78 -14.10
N THR A 126 -13.25 -4.39 -13.84
CA THR A 126 -13.53 -5.81 -14.13
C THR A 126 -14.55 -6.00 -15.25
N GLU A 127 -14.56 -7.19 -15.83
CA GLU A 127 -15.56 -7.67 -16.78
C GLU A 127 -16.00 -9.10 -16.44
N PRO A 128 -17.22 -9.53 -16.81
CA PRO A 128 -17.63 -10.92 -16.64
C PRO A 128 -16.69 -11.87 -17.40
N GLY A 129 -16.25 -12.94 -16.75
CA GLY A 129 -15.32 -13.90 -17.32
C GLY A 129 -15.25 -15.20 -16.52
N GLN A 130 -14.18 -15.95 -16.71
CA GLN A 130 -13.95 -17.20 -15.97
C GLN A 130 -12.51 -17.33 -15.50
N ILE A 131 -12.32 -17.93 -14.32
CA ILE A 131 -11.02 -18.32 -13.79
C ILE A 131 -11.06 -19.81 -13.48
N ASP A 132 -10.22 -20.59 -14.16
CA ASP A 132 -10.14 -22.05 -14.00
C ASP A 132 -11.51 -22.75 -14.11
N GLY A 133 -12.34 -22.30 -15.06
CA GLY A 133 -13.68 -22.84 -15.31
C GLY A 133 -14.77 -22.39 -14.33
N HIS A 134 -14.46 -21.50 -13.39
CA HIS A 134 -15.43 -20.90 -12.48
C HIS A 134 -15.83 -19.51 -12.96
N ASP A 135 -17.12 -19.20 -12.92
CA ASP A 135 -17.62 -17.87 -13.25
C ASP A 135 -17.04 -16.83 -12.28
N ALA A 136 -16.55 -15.73 -12.84
CA ALA A 136 -15.84 -14.69 -12.12
C ALA A 136 -16.11 -13.32 -12.76
N ILE A 137 -15.86 -12.26 -12.00
CA ILE A 137 -15.59 -10.93 -12.57
C ILE A 137 -14.07 -10.72 -12.57
N VAL A 138 -13.52 -10.62 -13.77
CA VAL A 138 -12.09 -10.68 -14.05
C VAL A 138 -11.57 -9.27 -14.31
N SER A 139 -10.45 -8.92 -13.68
CA SER A 139 -9.82 -7.62 -13.88
C SER A 139 -9.26 -7.47 -15.30
N ARG A 140 -9.52 -6.33 -15.92
CA ARG A 140 -8.88 -5.88 -17.18
C ARG A 140 -7.41 -5.47 -16.96
N ALA A 141 -7.03 -5.18 -15.71
CA ALA A 141 -5.68 -4.80 -15.33
C ALA A 141 -5.02 -5.87 -14.43
N PRO A 142 -3.89 -6.48 -14.82
CA PRO A 142 -3.26 -7.57 -14.05
C PRO A 142 -2.92 -7.24 -12.58
N ALA A 143 -2.70 -5.97 -12.27
CA ALA A 143 -2.39 -5.51 -10.91
C ALA A 143 -3.63 -5.41 -9.98
N LEU A 144 -4.84 -5.43 -10.53
CA LEU A 144 -6.10 -5.25 -9.80
C LEU A 144 -6.81 -6.59 -9.55
N PRO A 145 -7.64 -6.70 -8.48
CA PRO A 145 -8.26 -7.95 -8.08
C PRO A 145 -9.35 -8.43 -9.04
N CYS A 146 -9.47 -9.75 -9.15
CA CYS A 146 -10.63 -10.45 -9.67
C CYS A 146 -11.47 -10.96 -8.50
N PHE A 147 -12.75 -11.27 -8.76
CA PHE A 147 -13.69 -11.74 -7.74
C PHE A 147 -14.49 -12.93 -8.27
N LEU A 148 -14.72 -13.93 -7.43
CA LEU A 148 -15.56 -15.07 -7.75
C LEU A 148 -16.20 -15.65 -6.49
N VAL A 149 -17.30 -16.37 -6.65
CA VAL A 149 -18.00 -17.04 -5.55
C VAL A 149 -17.77 -18.54 -5.65
N GLN A 150 -17.21 -19.12 -4.59
CA GLN A 150 -17.01 -20.56 -4.45
C GLN A 150 -18.05 -21.13 -3.49
N GLY A 151 -18.69 -22.24 -3.85
CA GLY A 151 -19.66 -22.94 -2.99
C GLY A 151 -20.95 -22.16 -2.69
N GLY A 152 -21.12 -20.97 -3.28
CA GLY A 152 -22.26 -20.06 -3.05
C GLY A 152 -22.10 -19.12 -1.86
N ASN A 153 -21.16 -19.36 -0.95
CA ASN A 153 -21.02 -18.62 0.31
C ASN A 153 -19.58 -18.17 0.63
N THR A 154 -18.63 -18.43 -0.27
CA THR A 154 -17.25 -17.96 -0.14
C THR A 154 -16.93 -16.98 -1.25
N LEU A 155 -16.70 -15.71 -0.91
CA LEU A 155 -16.17 -14.72 -1.86
C LEU A 155 -14.64 -14.85 -1.90
N LEU A 156 -14.10 -15.22 -3.06
CA LEU A 156 -12.67 -15.16 -3.32
C LEU A 156 -12.33 -13.87 -4.06
N VAL A 157 -11.35 -13.14 -3.53
CA VAL A 157 -10.82 -11.89 -4.10
C VAL A 157 -9.31 -12.01 -4.23
N GLY A 158 -8.75 -11.79 -5.40
CA GLY A 158 -7.30 -11.94 -5.56
C GLY A 158 -6.84 -11.70 -6.99
N SER A 159 -5.53 -11.80 -7.21
CA SER A 159 -5.02 -11.72 -8.57
C SER A 159 -5.43 -12.97 -9.37
N ALA A 160 -5.73 -12.78 -10.66
CA ALA A 160 -6.10 -13.88 -11.55
C ALA A 160 -5.16 -15.11 -11.46
N PRO A 161 -3.81 -14.97 -11.48
CA PRO A 161 -2.92 -16.13 -11.37
C PRO A 161 -3.00 -16.82 -9.99
N MET A 162 -3.20 -16.06 -8.91
CA MET A 162 -3.34 -16.63 -7.57
C MET A 162 -4.67 -17.37 -7.42
N LEU A 163 -5.79 -16.78 -7.85
CA LEU A 163 -7.10 -17.44 -7.81
C LEU A 163 -7.10 -18.71 -8.66
N LYS A 164 -6.51 -18.67 -9.87
CA LYS A 164 -6.32 -19.85 -10.71
C LYS A 164 -5.49 -20.93 -10.00
N LYS A 165 -4.45 -20.54 -9.26
CA LYS A 165 -3.62 -21.46 -8.48
C LYS A 165 -4.42 -22.11 -7.35
N LEU A 166 -5.30 -21.37 -6.67
CA LEU A 166 -6.14 -21.87 -5.57
C LEU A 166 -7.30 -22.76 -6.04
N LEU A 167 -7.83 -22.54 -7.25
CA LEU A 167 -8.97 -23.31 -7.76
C LEU A 167 -8.60 -24.67 -8.36
N LYS A 168 -7.32 -24.94 -8.62
CA LYS A 168 -6.89 -26.24 -9.16
C LYS A 168 -7.33 -27.40 -8.26
N ALA A 169 -7.93 -28.41 -8.88
CA ALA A 169 -8.43 -29.59 -8.19
C ALA A 169 -7.32 -30.50 -7.63
N ASP A 170 -6.18 -30.61 -8.32
CA ASP A 170 -5.05 -31.46 -7.93
C ASP A 170 -3.89 -30.60 -7.42
N ARG A 171 -4.00 -30.17 -6.16
CA ARG A 171 -2.97 -29.35 -5.50
C ARG A 171 -2.12 -30.21 -4.56
N PRO A 172 -0.78 -30.05 -4.56
CA PRO A 172 0.05 -30.67 -3.56
C PRO A 172 -0.37 -30.16 -2.18
N LYS A 173 -0.33 -31.05 -1.17
CA LYS A 173 -0.55 -30.63 0.21
C LYS A 173 0.45 -29.52 0.55
N PRO A 174 -0.01 -28.40 1.13
CA PRO A 174 0.91 -27.35 1.53
C PRO A 174 1.77 -27.90 2.69
N THR A 175 3.07 -27.98 2.48
CA THR A 175 4.07 -28.45 3.46
C THR A 175 5.17 -27.40 3.59
N GLY A 176 5.76 -27.28 4.77
CA GLY A 176 6.81 -26.32 5.06
C GLY A 176 6.47 -25.48 6.29
N VAL A 177 7.40 -24.60 6.69
CA VAL A 177 7.35 -23.86 7.96
C VAL A 177 5.98 -23.25 8.26
N LEU A 178 5.46 -22.41 7.35
CA LEU A 178 4.16 -21.75 7.56
C LEU A 178 2.96 -22.70 7.47
N PRO A 179 2.78 -23.51 6.40
CA PRO A 179 1.68 -24.46 6.37
C PRO A 179 1.60 -25.37 7.59
N ASP A 180 2.74 -25.88 8.04
CA ASP A 180 2.80 -26.79 9.18
C ASP A 180 2.46 -26.07 10.50
N GLN A 181 2.93 -24.83 10.69
CA GLN A 181 2.55 -23.95 11.81
C GLN A 181 1.05 -23.65 11.83
N ILE A 182 0.52 -23.19 10.70
CA ILE A 182 -0.91 -22.85 10.54
C ILE A 182 -1.82 -24.05 10.83
N LEU A 183 -1.44 -25.23 10.37
CA LEU A 183 -2.20 -26.46 10.58
C LEU A 183 -2.14 -26.94 12.04
N ALA A 184 -1.06 -26.64 12.75
CA ALA A 184 -0.92 -26.93 14.17
C ALA A 184 -1.61 -25.90 15.07
N HIS A 185 -1.84 -24.68 14.58
CA HIS A 185 -2.41 -23.58 15.37
C HIS A 185 -3.94 -23.70 15.51
N PRO A 186 -4.51 -23.48 16.72
CA PRO A 186 -5.95 -23.53 16.94
C PRO A 186 -6.74 -22.55 16.06
N ALA A 187 -7.92 -22.97 15.60
CA ALA A 187 -8.78 -22.14 14.75
C ALA A 187 -9.71 -21.19 15.50
N THR A 188 -9.39 -20.94 16.77
CA THR A 188 -10.31 -20.28 17.69
C THR A 188 -10.11 -18.76 17.73
N ASP A 189 -8.92 -18.27 17.42
CA ASP A 189 -8.52 -16.89 17.70
C ASP A 189 -9.34 -15.84 16.93
N ASP A 190 -9.47 -14.65 17.53
CA ASP A 190 -10.16 -13.53 16.86
C ASP A 190 -9.37 -13.08 15.64
N LEU A 191 -8.04 -13.00 15.77
CA LEU A 191 -7.10 -12.65 14.73
C LEU A 191 -5.80 -13.45 14.89
N TYR A 192 -5.40 -14.14 13.83
CA TYR A 192 -4.14 -14.87 13.72
C TYR A 192 -3.37 -14.37 12.49
N LEU A 193 -2.11 -13.99 12.65
CA LEU A 193 -1.22 -13.62 11.55
C LEU A 193 0.04 -14.45 11.64
N THR A 194 0.57 -14.84 10.48
CA THR A 194 1.85 -15.55 10.42
C THR A 194 2.62 -15.16 9.17
N ALA A 195 3.94 -15.11 9.27
CA ALA A 195 4.82 -14.73 8.17
C ALA A 195 6.15 -15.51 8.17
N ASN A 196 6.61 -15.86 6.97
CA ASN A 196 7.90 -16.48 6.68
C ASN A 196 8.89 -15.38 6.37
N LEU A 197 9.71 -15.04 7.36
CA LEU A 197 10.69 -13.96 7.24
C LEU A 197 11.90 -14.36 6.41
N GLU A 198 12.13 -15.67 6.18
CA GLU A 198 13.15 -16.14 5.22
C GLU A 198 12.75 -15.82 3.78
N MET A 199 11.49 -16.10 3.41
CA MET A 199 10.96 -15.76 2.08
C MET A 199 10.86 -14.24 1.86
N LEU A 200 10.63 -13.48 2.94
CA LEU A 200 10.57 -12.01 2.89
C LEU A 200 11.95 -11.33 2.96
N ARG A 201 13.03 -12.08 3.19
CA ARG A 201 14.36 -11.54 3.44
C ARG A 201 14.86 -10.54 2.39
N PRO A 202 14.67 -10.74 1.07
CA PRO A 202 15.08 -9.75 0.06
C PRO A 202 14.39 -8.38 0.26
N PHE A 203 13.10 -8.39 0.63
CA PHE A 203 12.34 -7.17 0.88
C PHE A 203 12.74 -6.51 2.20
N ILE A 204 12.95 -7.32 3.24
CA ILE A 204 13.43 -6.86 4.55
C ILE A 204 14.79 -6.18 4.41
N GLN A 205 15.73 -6.77 3.68
CA GLN A 205 17.07 -6.22 3.46
C GLN A 205 17.04 -4.87 2.73
N MET A 206 16.15 -4.71 1.75
CA MET A 206 15.96 -3.44 1.06
C MET A 206 15.48 -2.34 2.03
N GLY A 207 14.54 -2.66 2.91
CA GLY A 207 14.07 -1.73 3.95
C GLY A 207 15.13 -1.42 5.01
N LEU A 208 15.89 -2.43 5.45
CA LEU A 208 16.96 -2.27 6.42
C LEU A 208 18.10 -1.37 5.91
N ALA A 209 18.46 -1.46 4.62
CA ALA A 209 19.48 -0.61 4.02
C ALA A 209 19.10 0.88 4.05
N ALA A 210 17.80 1.20 3.96
CA ALA A 210 17.31 2.57 4.15
C ALA A 210 17.35 2.95 5.64
N ALA A 211 16.80 2.11 6.52
CA ALA A 211 16.74 2.36 7.97
C ALA A 211 18.13 2.55 8.61
N GLN A 212 19.15 1.83 8.13
CA GLN A 212 20.53 1.96 8.60
C GLN A 212 21.08 3.39 8.49
N ARG A 213 20.62 4.20 7.53
CA ARG A 213 21.13 5.58 7.37
C ARG A 213 20.53 6.55 8.37
N GLU A 214 19.33 6.24 8.88
CA GLU A 214 18.55 7.13 9.75
C GLU A 214 18.59 6.71 11.22
N THR A 215 19.04 5.47 11.50
CA THR A 215 19.08 4.90 12.84
C THR A 215 20.34 5.36 13.60
N PRO A 216 20.22 5.91 14.82
CA PRO A 216 21.39 6.26 15.64
C PRO A 216 22.31 5.05 15.88
N GLU A 217 23.63 5.28 16.01
CA GLU A 217 24.63 4.21 16.17
C GLU A 217 24.28 3.22 17.28
N GLU A 218 23.76 3.70 18.41
CA GLU A 218 23.36 2.88 19.55
C GLU A 218 22.23 1.88 19.26
N PHE A 219 21.43 2.09 18.20
CA PHE A 219 20.33 1.19 17.79
C PHE A 219 20.65 0.35 16.55
N GLN A 220 21.83 0.53 15.93
CA GLN A 220 22.19 -0.16 14.68
C GLN A 220 22.20 -1.69 14.83
N ASP A 221 22.65 -2.21 15.96
CA ASP A 221 22.69 -3.65 16.19
C ASP A 221 21.30 -4.29 16.24
N LEU A 222 20.26 -3.53 16.61
CA LEU A 222 18.88 -4.01 16.62
C LEU A 222 18.33 -4.29 15.22
N LEU A 223 18.90 -3.64 14.18
CA LEU A 223 18.53 -3.86 12.79
C LEU A 223 18.89 -5.27 12.29
N ARG A 224 19.69 -6.02 13.06
CA ARG A 224 20.01 -7.43 12.77
C ARG A 224 18.87 -8.37 13.14
N ILE A 225 18.02 -8.03 14.11
CA ILE A 225 16.97 -8.91 14.65
C ILE A 225 16.09 -9.49 13.53
N PRO A 226 15.53 -8.72 12.58
CA PRO A 226 14.67 -9.27 11.54
C PRO A 226 15.35 -10.31 10.64
N THR A 227 16.68 -10.26 10.52
CA THR A 227 17.45 -11.20 9.68
C THR A 227 17.66 -12.56 10.35
N LEU A 228 17.52 -12.63 11.68
CA LEU A 228 17.67 -13.84 12.48
C LEU A 228 16.37 -14.64 12.61
N ILE A 229 15.24 -14.02 12.26
CA ILE A 229 13.91 -14.63 12.37
C ILE A 229 13.62 -15.47 11.12
N GLN A 230 13.19 -16.71 11.35
CA GLN A 230 12.68 -17.59 10.31
C GLN A 230 11.19 -17.34 10.06
N SER A 231 10.38 -17.31 11.12
CA SER A 231 8.95 -16.99 11.03
C SER A 231 8.47 -16.27 12.27
N ALA A 232 7.32 -15.60 12.18
CA ALA A 232 6.67 -14.97 13.32
C ALA A 232 5.16 -15.22 13.27
N GLU A 233 4.56 -15.40 14.44
CA GLU A 233 3.13 -15.65 14.62
C GLU A 233 2.57 -14.65 15.63
N LEU A 234 1.46 -14.00 15.26
CA LEU A 234 0.75 -13.06 16.12
C LEU A 234 -0.67 -13.59 16.33
N THR A 235 -1.00 -13.86 17.59
CA THR A 235 -2.35 -14.22 18.03
C THR A 235 -2.94 -13.08 18.83
N LEU A 236 -4.12 -12.61 18.44
CA LEU A 236 -4.87 -11.57 19.13
C LEU A 236 -6.27 -12.07 19.45
N ASN A 237 -6.61 -12.00 20.74
CA ASN A 237 -7.91 -12.34 21.31
C ASN A 237 -8.45 -11.12 22.06
N LEU A 238 -9.36 -10.41 21.42
CA LEU A 238 -9.77 -9.04 21.77
C LEU A 238 -10.64 -9.00 23.03
N ASN A 239 -11.38 -10.06 23.32
CA ASN A 239 -12.18 -10.15 24.53
C ASN A 239 -11.36 -10.48 25.79
N LEU A 240 -10.04 -10.70 25.64
CA LEU A 240 -9.08 -10.97 26.71
C LEU A 240 -9.43 -12.20 27.59
N GLN A 241 -10.36 -13.06 27.14
CA GLN A 241 -10.66 -14.33 27.80
C GLN A 241 -9.70 -15.45 27.38
N ARG A 242 -8.97 -15.23 26.29
CA ARG A 242 -7.93 -16.13 25.77
C ARG A 242 -6.62 -15.39 25.62
N PRO A 243 -5.48 -16.12 25.66
CA PRO A 243 -4.19 -15.47 25.54
C PRO A 243 -4.03 -14.82 24.16
N SER A 244 -3.39 -13.66 24.14
CA SER A 244 -2.83 -13.05 22.94
C SER A 244 -1.32 -13.11 23.03
N SER A 245 -0.63 -13.42 21.94
CA SER A 245 0.81 -13.61 21.96
C SER A 245 1.49 -13.18 20.66
N LEU A 246 2.77 -12.84 20.76
CA LEU A 246 3.67 -12.72 19.63
C LEU A 246 4.77 -13.76 19.80
N LEU A 247 4.79 -14.76 18.93
CA LEU A 247 5.82 -15.78 18.85
C LEU A 247 6.77 -15.47 17.69
N VAL A 248 8.05 -15.65 17.93
CA VAL A 248 9.12 -15.48 16.96
C VAL A 248 9.91 -16.77 16.92
N HIS A 249 10.05 -17.35 15.74
CA HIS A 249 10.81 -18.58 15.53
C HIS A 249 12.12 -18.24 14.84
N ALA A 250 13.24 -18.54 15.50
CA ALA A 250 14.57 -18.45 14.93
C ALA A 250 14.88 -19.69 14.08
N ALA A 251 15.80 -19.55 13.13
CA ALA A 251 16.24 -20.69 12.31
C ALA A 251 16.96 -21.78 13.13
N ASN A 252 17.64 -21.37 14.22
CA ASN A 252 18.35 -22.27 15.13
C ASN A 252 18.46 -21.64 16.54
N ALA A 253 18.92 -22.44 17.50
CA ALA A 253 19.05 -22.01 18.89
C ALA A 253 20.04 -20.85 19.08
N SER A 254 21.09 -20.76 18.26
CA SER A 254 22.06 -19.66 18.33
C SER A 254 21.48 -18.33 17.84
N ASP A 255 20.65 -18.38 16.79
CA ASP A 255 19.92 -17.22 16.31
C ASP A 255 18.87 -16.79 17.35
N ALA A 256 18.21 -17.74 18.02
CA ALA A 256 17.27 -17.46 19.10
C ALA A 256 17.95 -16.74 20.28
N GLU A 257 19.13 -17.20 20.70
CA GLU A 257 19.93 -16.54 21.74
C GLU A 257 20.36 -15.12 21.33
N GLN A 258 20.71 -14.91 20.06
CA GLN A 258 21.03 -13.57 19.57
C GLN A 258 19.81 -12.66 19.54
N ILE A 259 18.65 -13.15 19.10
CA ILE A 259 17.39 -12.37 19.13
C ILE A 259 17.07 -11.98 20.57
N GLU A 260 17.19 -12.92 21.51
CA GLU A 260 16.96 -12.68 22.94
C GLU A 260 17.88 -11.60 23.49
N SER A 261 19.19 -11.75 23.29
CA SER A 261 20.19 -10.76 23.75
C SER A 261 19.91 -9.38 23.15
N LEU A 262 19.78 -9.28 21.82
CA LEU A 262 19.57 -8.00 21.13
C LEU A 262 18.27 -7.34 21.57
N THR A 263 17.20 -8.11 21.79
CA THR A 263 15.92 -7.56 22.24
C THR A 263 16.05 -7.02 23.65
N LEU A 264 16.70 -7.74 24.57
CA LEU A 264 16.93 -7.29 25.95
C LEU A 264 17.83 -6.04 26.00
N ASP A 265 18.89 -6.01 25.19
CA ASP A 265 19.78 -4.85 25.05
C ASP A 265 19.01 -3.63 24.52
N GLY A 266 18.16 -3.83 23.50
CA GLY A 266 17.29 -2.79 22.95
C GLY A 266 16.30 -2.23 23.98
N VAL A 267 15.69 -3.09 24.79
CA VAL A 267 14.81 -2.66 25.90
C VAL A 267 15.59 -1.85 26.94
N ALA A 268 16.82 -2.26 27.27
CA ALA A 268 17.68 -1.51 28.19
C ALA A 268 18.06 -0.13 27.64
N LEU A 269 18.39 -0.04 26.35
CA LEU A 269 18.68 1.22 25.66
C LEU A 269 17.46 2.16 25.62
N LEU A 270 16.28 1.64 25.28
CA LEU A 270 15.03 2.40 25.31
C LEU A 270 14.71 2.91 26.71
N ARG A 271 14.91 2.09 27.75
CA ARG A 271 14.75 2.48 29.15
C ARG A 271 15.65 3.65 29.51
N GLU A 272 16.92 3.61 29.10
CA GLU A 272 17.87 4.68 29.33
C GLU A 272 17.53 5.96 28.55
N GLN A 273 17.05 5.86 27.31
CA GLN A 273 16.61 7.02 26.54
C GLN A 273 15.36 7.68 27.14
N ILE A 274 14.36 6.89 27.54
CA ILE A 274 13.17 7.40 28.21
C ILE A 274 13.58 8.11 29.50
N ARG A 275 14.49 7.51 30.27
CA ARG A 275 15.05 8.13 31.48
C ARG A 275 15.70 9.48 31.14
N ARG A 276 16.64 9.54 30.20
CA ARG A 276 17.36 10.77 29.81
C ARG A 276 16.44 11.88 29.30
N LYS A 277 15.49 11.56 28.41
CA LYS A 277 14.53 12.55 27.87
C LYS A 277 13.58 13.08 28.95
N SER A 278 13.17 12.21 29.86
CA SER A 278 12.25 12.59 30.94
C SER A 278 12.98 13.26 32.12
N GLU A 279 14.30 13.11 32.24
CA GLU A 279 15.08 13.58 33.39
C GLU A 279 15.06 15.10 33.55
N VAL A 280 15.09 15.88 32.47
CA VAL A 280 15.06 17.35 32.53
C VAL A 280 13.70 17.86 33.04
N GLU A 281 12.61 17.30 32.52
CA GLU A 281 11.25 17.73 32.84
C GLU A 281 10.77 17.17 34.19
N LEU A 282 11.07 15.90 34.48
CA LEU A 282 10.80 15.30 35.78
C LEU A 282 11.63 15.92 36.89
N SER A 283 12.89 16.33 36.64
CA SER A 283 13.70 17.02 37.65
C SER A 283 13.11 18.37 38.02
N ARG A 284 12.60 19.12 37.02
CA ARG A 284 11.86 20.39 37.27
C ARG A 284 10.62 20.14 38.11
N LEU A 285 9.79 19.17 37.75
CA LEU A 285 8.55 18.85 38.48
C LEU A 285 8.81 18.31 39.89
N ARG A 286 9.87 17.51 40.09
CA ARG A 286 10.28 17.00 41.42
C ARG A 286 10.77 18.11 42.36
N GLN A 287 11.38 19.15 41.81
CA GLN A 287 11.91 20.30 42.55
C GLN A 287 10.89 21.45 42.68
N SER A 288 9.68 21.29 42.12
CA SER A 288 8.64 22.30 42.23
C SER A 288 8.09 22.43 43.66
N ASP A 289 7.77 23.66 44.05
CA ASP A 289 7.09 23.97 45.31
C ASP A 289 5.60 23.54 45.28
N ASP A 290 5.03 23.29 44.09
CA ASP A 290 3.65 22.80 43.93
C ASP A 290 3.55 21.28 44.24
N PRO A 291 2.76 20.87 45.25
CA PRO A 291 2.57 19.45 45.58
C PRO A 291 1.91 18.62 44.45
N VAL A 292 1.13 19.24 43.56
CA VAL A 292 0.51 18.56 42.40
C VAL A 292 1.57 18.25 41.35
N GLU A 293 2.48 19.17 41.06
CA GLU A 293 3.57 18.96 40.11
C GLU A 293 4.53 17.86 40.59
N ARG A 294 4.85 17.82 41.89
CA ARG A 294 5.63 16.71 42.47
C ARG A 294 4.90 15.36 42.39
N ALA A 295 3.58 15.35 42.61
CA ALA A 295 2.77 14.14 42.47
C ALA A 295 2.68 13.66 41.00
N MET A 296 2.59 14.58 40.05
CA MET A 296 2.67 14.29 38.61
C MET A 296 4.01 13.66 38.25
N ALA A 297 5.12 14.16 38.78
CA ALA A 297 6.43 13.54 38.55
C ALA A 297 6.50 12.10 39.07
N ALA A 298 5.93 11.82 40.25
CA ALA A 298 5.87 10.46 40.81
C ALA A 298 4.93 9.54 40.04
N TYR A 299 3.83 10.07 39.49
CA TYR A 299 2.92 9.33 38.61
C TYR A 299 3.59 8.98 37.27
N SER A 300 4.22 9.96 36.62
CA SER A 300 4.93 9.77 35.36
C SER A 300 6.09 8.78 35.48
N ASP A 301 6.83 8.81 36.60
CA ASP A 301 7.91 7.85 36.88
C ASP A 301 7.36 6.42 36.99
N ARG A 302 6.27 6.20 37.74
CA ARG A 302 5.62 4.88 37.82
C ARG A 302 5.04 4.39 36.49
N MET A 303 4.39 5.27 35.72
CA MET A 303 3.83 4.93 34.40
C MET A 303 4.92 4.54 33.40
N SER A 304 6.04 5.26 33.40
CA SER A 304 7.18 4.98 32.52
C SER A 304 7.83 3.62 32.81
N GLN A 305 7.93 3.24 34.09
CA GLN A 305 8.47 1.95 34.52
C GLN A 305 7.52 0.79 34.17
N GLY A 306 6.22 0.93 34.46
CA GLY A 306 5.23 -0.13 34.20
C GLY A 306 5.02 -0.48 32.72
N THR A 307 5.34 0.43 31.79
CA THR A 307 5.16 0.19 30.35
C THR A 307 6.23 -0.75 29.78
N LEU A 308 7.47 -0.70 30.28
CA LEU A 308 8.57 -1.54 29.78
C LEU A 308 8.65 -2.91 30.44
N ASP A 309 8.07 -3.07 31.64
CA ASP A 309 7.98 -4.35 32.35
C ASP A 309 7.00 -5.35 31.69
N GLY A 310 6.24 -4.87 30.69
CA GLY A 310 5.33 -5.68 29.89
C GLY A 310 5.98 -6.54 28.81
N ILE A 311 7.25 -6.30 28.49
CA ILE A 311 8.02 -7.15 27.55
C ILE A 311 8.55 -8.34 28.35
N LYS A 312 7.84 -9.46 28.29
CA LYS A 312 8.28 -10.74 28.84
C LYS A 312 8.82 -11.57 27.70
N LEU A 313 10.15 -11.57 27.56
CA LEU A 313 10.81 -12.48 26.64
C LEU A 313 10.95 -13.83 27.33
N ASP A 314 10.31 -14.86 26.79
CA ASP A 314 10.48 -16.25 27.23
C ASP A 314 10.92 -17.10 26.04
N ARG A 315 11.98 -17.89 26.21
CA ARG A 315 12.55 -18.68 25.12
C ARG A 315 12.41 -20.16 25.43
N ASP A 316 11.79 -20.89 24.49
CA ASP A 316 11.75 -22.35 24.47
C ASP A 316 12.41 -22.86 23.18
N GLY A 317 13.65 -23.35 23.32
CA GLY A 317 14.47 -23.78 22.20
C GLY A 317 14.73 -22.65 21.20
N ASN A 318 14.14 -22.78 20.00
CA ASN A 318 14.26 -21.82 18.90
C ASN A 318 13.09 -20.82 18.84
N THR A 319 12.11 -20.95 19.74
CA THR A 319 10.92 -20.10 19.76
C THR A 319 11.05 -19.10 20.90
N LEU A 320 10.74 -17.83 20.61
CA LEU A 320 10.69 -16.75 21.59
C LEU A 320 9.25 -16.23 21.66
N THR A 321 8.68 -16.25 22.85
CA THR A 321 7.47 -15.49 23.18
C THR A 321 7.91 -14.08 23.50
N VAL A 322 7.64 -13.13 22.60
CA VAL A 322 8.02 -11.72 22.74
C VAL A 322 7.02 -10.98 23.63
N PHE A 323 5.76 -11.40 23.56
CA PHE A 323 4.69 -10.87 24.38
C PHE A 323 3.63 -11.95 24.61
N GLU A 324 3.05 -11.94 25.81
CA GLU A 324 1.88 -12.75 26.15
C GLU A 324 0.94 -11.97 27.09
N ALA A 325 -0.27 -11.69 26.61
CA ALA A 325 -1.38 -11.21 27.43
C ALA A 325 -2.34 -12.36 27.69
N THR A 326 -2.44 -12.76 28.96
CA THR A 326 -3.39 -13.72 29.49
C THR A 326 -4.52 -12.99 30.23
N PRO A 327 -5.67 -13.63 30.46
CA PRO A 327 -6.76 -13.02 31.26
C PRO A 327 -6.30 -12.51 32.64
N SER A 328 -5.26 -13.13 33.21
CA SER A 328 -4.74 -12.81 34.55
C SER A 328 -3.83 -11.57 34.60
N ASN A 329 -3.18 -11.21 33.50
CA ASN A 329 -2.21 -10.10 33.42
C ASN A 329 -2.63 -9.01 32.42
N ALA A 330 -3.76 -9.18 31.72
CA ALA A 330 -4.31 -8.23 30.76
C ALA A 330 -4.66 -6.85 31.37
N GLN A 331 -4.80 -6.75 32.69
CA GLN A 331 -4.94 -5.46 33.39
C GLN A 331 -3.62 -4.67 33.52
N GLN A 332 -2.47 -5.33 33.43
CA GLN A 332 -1.13 -4.72 33.56
C GLN A 332 -0.48 -4.43 32.20
N LEU A 333 -0.81 -5.25 31.20
CA LEU A 333 -0.40 -5.01 29.82
C LEU A 333 -1.44 -4.11 29.18
N GLY A 334 -1.06 -2.87 28.90
CA GLY A 334 -1.81 -2.04 27.98
C GLY A 334 -1.92 -2.79 26.65
N SER A 335 -3.02 -3.49 26.42
CA SER A 335 -3.38 -4.14 25.15
C SER A 335 -3.35 -3.16 23.97
N VAL A 336 -3.38 -1.86 24.27
CA VAL A 336 -3.16 -0.71 23.38
C VAL A 336 -1.69 -0.54 22.94
N ALA A 337 -0.70 -1.03 23.68
CA ALA A 337 0.72 -0.85 23.35
C ALA A 337 1.18 -1.82 22.26
N VAL A 338 0.78 -3.09 22.28
CA VAL A 338 1.14 -4.06 21.23
C VAL A 338 0.35 -3.79 19.95
N ILE A 339 -0.94 -3.47 20.05
CA ILE A 339 -1.75 -3.04 18.89
C ILE A 339 -1.29 -1.67 18.38
N GLY A 340 -0.93 -0.74 19.27
CA GLY A 340 -0.38 0.57 18.90
C GLY A 340 1.01 0.49 18.27
N VAL A 341 1.87 -0.45 18.68
CA VAL A 341 3.17 -0.74 18.04
C VAL A 341 2.97 -1.45 16.71
N LEU A 342 2.06 -2.43 16.61
CA LEU A 342 1.73 -3.08 15.34
C LEU A 342 1.07 -2.10 14.37
N VAL A 343 0.19 -1.22 14.82
CA VAL A 343 -0.41 -0.14 14.02
C VAL A 343 0.62 0.94 13.71
N ALA A 344 1.56 1.28 14.58
CA ALA A 344 2.65 2.23 14.31
C ALA A 344 3.74 1.65 13.39
N LEU A 345 3.88 0.32 13.32
CA LEU A 345 4.74 -0.37 12.37
C LEU A 345 4.01 -0.63 11.03
N LEU A 346 2.70 -0.84 11.07
CA LEU A 346 1.85 -1.03 9.89
C LEU A 346 1.39 0.28 9.27
N LEU A 347 1.27 1.41 9.98
CA LEU A 347 0.89 2.70 9.39
C LEU A 347 1.92 3.14 8.35
N PRO A 348 3.24 3.15 8.64
CA PRO A 348 4.27 3.43 7.65
C PRO A 348 4.28 2.39 6.53
N ALA A 349 4.08 1.10 6.83
CA ALA A 349 4.05 0.05 5.81
C ALA A 349 2.81 0.14 4.90
N VAL A 350 1.66 0.51 5.44
CA VAL A 350 0.39 0.72 4.71
C VAL A 350 0.42 2.06 3.98
N GLN A 351 1.03 3.09 4.54
CA GLN A 351 1.27 4.37 3.85
C GLN A 351 2.27 4.18 2.71
N ALA A 352 3.35 3.44 2.93
CA ALA A 352 4.31 3.06 1.89
C ALA A 352 3.69 2.15 0.83
N ALA A 353 2.79 1.24 1.20
CA ALA A 353 2.06 0.41 0.24
C ALA A 353 1.02 1.21 -0.57
N ARG A 354 0.30 2.16 0.06
CA ARG A 354 -0.57 3.12 -0.63
C ARG A 354 0.24 3.93 -1.63
N GLU A 355 1.36 4.45 -1.17
CA GLU A 355 2.23 5.29 -1.97
C GLU A 355 2.85 4.50 -3.12
N ALA A 356 3.32 3.28 -2.86
CA ALA A 356 3.78 2.37 -3.89
C ALA A 356 2.67 2.00 -4.88
N ALA A 357 1.43 1.81 -4.43
CA ALA A 357 0.29 1.53 -5.31
C ALA A 357 -0.08 2.75 -6.18
N ARG A 358 -0.19 3.95 -5.59
CA ARG A 358 -0.42 5.20 -6.33
C ARG A 358 0.69 5.48 -7.32
N ARG A 359 1.95 5.31 -6.91
CA ARG A 359 3.12 5.41 -7.80
C ARG A 359 3.11 4.36 -8.90
N THR A 360 2.68 3.14 -8.62
CA THR A 360 2.55 2.08 -9.64
C THR A 360 1.45 2.43 -10.63
N GLN A 361 0.32 2.95 -10.17
CA GLN A 361 -0.76 3.41 -11.03
C GLN A 361 -0.31 4.62 -11.87
N SER A 362 0.40 5.59 -11.28
CA SER A 362 0.99 6.71 -12.01
C SER A 362 2.00 6.26 -13.07
N THR A 363 2.85 5.28 -12.72
CA THR A 363 3.75 4.63 -13.69
C THR A 363 2.97 3.99 -14.84
N ASN A 364 1.81 3.38 -14.57
CA ASN A 364 0.97 2.79 -15.60
C ASN A 364 0.27 3.86 -16.45
N ASN A 365 -0.16 4.99 -15.86
CA ASN A 365 -0.70 6.12 -16.59
C ASN A 365 0.34 6.66 -17.58
N LEU A 366 1.57 6.94 -17.12
CA LEU A 366 2.66 7.36 -17.99
C LEU A 366 3.00 6.33 -19.07
N LYS A 367 2.95 5.02 -18.77
CA LYS A 367 3.11 3.97 -19.80
C LYS A 367 2.02 4.02 -20.86
N GLN A 368 0.76 4.23 -20.48
CA GLN A 368 -0.35 4.37 -21.41
C GLN A 368 -0.17 5.61 -22.29
N LEU A 369 0.21 6.74 -21.70
CA LEU A 369 0.50 7.97 -22.44
C LEU A 369 1.67 7.80 -23.41
N MET A 370 2.76 7.17 -22.98
CA MET A 370 3.90 6.87 -23.87
C MET A 370 3.53 5.90 -24.98
N LEU A 371 2.74 4.87 -24.69
CA LEU A 371 2.25 3.96 -25.70
C LEU A 371 1.38 4.70 -26.74
N ALA A 372 0.54 5.63 -26.29
CA ALA A 372 -0.26 6.47 -27.17
C ALA A 372 0.62 7.40 -28.04
N LEU A 373 1.66 8.02 -27.47
CA LEU A 373 2.64 8.82 -28.21
C LEU A 373 3.37 7.99 -29.28
N LEU A 374 3.80 6.77 -28.95
CA LEU A 374 4.48 5.87 -29.88
C LEU A 374 3.53 5.32 -30.95
N ASN A 375 2.27 5.05 -30.63
CA ASN A 375 1.27 4.67 -31.61
C ASN A 375 0.94 5.83 -32.56
N TYR A 376 0.87 7.06 -32.03
CA TYR A 376 0.75 8.27 -32.84
C TYR A 376 1.96 8.41 -33.78
N GLU A 377 3.18 8.22 -33.27
CA GLU A 377 4.41 8.25 -34.08
C GLU A 377 4.38 7.21 -35.18
N SER A 378 3.98 5.97 -34.87
CA SER A 378 3.88 4.90 -35.85
C SER A 378 2.88 5.21 -36.97
N ALA A 379 1.78 5.88 -36.64
CA ALA A 379 0.75 6.25 -37.61
C ALA A 379 1.10 7.50 -38.44
N ASN A 380 1.84 8.45 -37.86
CA ASN A 380 2.09 9.77 -38.47
C ASN A 380 3.56 10.02 -38.90
N GLY A 381 4.45 9.07 -38.59
CA GLY A 381 5.89 9.13 -38.86
C GLY A 381 6.68 10.14 -37.99
N ARG A 382 6.05 10.64 -36.92
CA ARG A 382 6.60 11.62 -35.98
C ARG A 382 5.75 11.69 -34.71
N LEU A 383 6.36 12.02 -33.59
CA LEU A 383 5.64 12.34 -32.35
C LEU A 383 4.72 13.56 -32.58
N PRO A 384 3.63 13.71 -31.81
CA PRO A 384 2.78 14.89 -31.93
C PRO A 384 3.61 16.15 -31.67
N ALA A 385 3.26 17.23 -32.36
CA ALA A 385 3.76 18.55 -32.00
C ALA A 385 3.21 18.96 -30.63
N HIS A 386 3.83 19.95 -29.98
CA HIS A 386 3.38 20.42 -28.66
C HIS A 386 1.90 20.88 -28.64
N ALA A 387 1.41 21.33 -29.79
CA ALA A 387 0.04 21.73 -30.03
C ALA A 387 -0.49 21.23 -31.38
N ILE A 388 -1.81 21.16 -31.49
CA ILE A 388 -2.53 21.22 -32.76
C ILE A 388 -2.56 22.69 -33.18
N TYR A 389 -2.15 22.97 -34.41
CA TYR A 389 -2.03 24.31 -34.94
C TYR A 389 -3.15 24.63 -35.93
N SER A 390 -3.56 25.90 -35.95
CA SER A 390 -4.39 26.46 -37.01
C SER A 390 -3.62 26.52 -38.34
N ALA A 391 -4.33 26.80 -39.43
CA ALA A 391 -3.70 27.03 -40.73
C ALA A 391 -2.75 28.25 -40.76
N ASP A 392 -2.93 29.18 -39.82
CA ASP A 392 -2.11 30.39 -39.67
C ASP A 392 -0.92 30.18 -38.71
N GLY A 393 -0.75 28.98 -38.15
CA GLY A 393 0.36 28.63 -37.25
C GLY A 393 0.14 28.99 -35.79
N GLU A 394 -1.07 29.39 -35.41
CA GLU A 394 -1.44 29.61 -34.00
C GLU A 394 -1.70 28.29 -33.26
N PRO A 395 -1.16 28.08 -32.05
CA PRO A 395 -1.41 26.88 -31.25
C PRO A 395 -2.82 26.91 -30.67
N LEU A 396 -3.63 25.89 -30.98
CA LEU A 396 -5.04 25.83 -30.61
C LEU A 396 -5.29 24.90 -29.42
N LEU A 397 -4.83 23.66 -29.51
CA LEU A 397 -5.11 22.58 -28.55
C LEU A 397 -3.83 21.83 -28.20
N SER A 398 -3.73 21.30 -26.98
CA SER A 398 -2.60 20.50 -26.52
C SER A 398 -2.36 19.22 -27.35
N TRP A 399 -1.12 18.75 -27.40
CA TRP A 399 -0.77 17.40 -27.88
C TRP A 399 -1.59 16.28 -27.22
N ARG A 400 -2.06 16.50 -25.98
CA ARG A 400 -2.95 15.57 -25.27
C ARG A 400 -4.24 15.33 -26.04
N VAL A 401 -4.83 16.37 -26.63
CA VAL A 401 -6.01 16.24 -27.47
C VAL A 401 -5.69 15.40 -28.71
N ALA A 402 -4.52 15.62 -29.33
CA ALA A 402 -4.09 14.88 -30.52
C ALA A 402 -3.94 13.35 -30.27
N ILE A 403 -3.65 12.94 -29.04
CA ILE A 403 -3.47 11.52 -28.69
C ILE A 403 -4.72 10.83 -28.16
N LEU A 404 -5.85 11.54 -27.96
CA LEU A 404 -7.10 10.94 -27.48
C LEU A 404 -7.51 9.66 -28.25
N PRO A 405 -7.45 9.60 -29.60
CA PRO A 405 -7.74 8.37 -30.35
C PRO A 405 -6.88 7.16 -29.95
N TYR A 406 -5.67 7.41 -29.45
CA TYR A 406 -4.68 6.38 -29.10
C TYR A 406 -4.74 5.96 -27.63
N ILE A 407 -5.58 6.61 -26.82
CA ILE A 407 -5.96 6.21 -25.45
C ILE A 407 -7.43 5.80 -25.37
N GLU A 408 -8.00 5.32 -26.49
CA GLU A 408 -9.40 4.85 -26.60
C GLU A 408 -10.48 5.94 -26.41
N GLU A 409 -10.10 7.22 -26.48
CA GLU A 409 -10.99 8.38 -26.32
C GLU A 409 -11.41 9.00 -27.66
N GLN A 410 -11.66 8.17 -28.67
CA GLN A 410 -12.06 8.63 -30.02
C GLN A 410 -13.38 9.41 -30.01
N ALA A 411 -14.32 9.03 -29.15
CA ALA A 411 -15.60 9.72 -29.02
C ALA A 411 -15.40 11.17 -28.56
N LEU A 412 -14.59 11.36 -27.51
CA LEU A 412 -14.24 12.68 -26.98
C LEU A 412 -13.44 13.50 -28.00
N TYR A 413 -12.49 12.89 -28.71
CA TYR A 413 -11.73 13.56 -29.78
C TYR A 413 -12.65 14.17 -30.85
N ASN A 414 -13.68 13.44 -31.25
CA ASN A 414 -14.64 13.91 -32.26
C ASN A 414 -15.54 15.06 -31.78
N GLU A 415 -15.62 15.29 -30.47
CA GLU A 415 -16.37 16.42 -29.91
C GLU A 415 -15.59 17.74 -30.01
N PHE A 416 -14.25 17.71 -30.10
CA PHE A 416 -13.44 18.93 -30.20
C PHE A 416 -13.57 19.62 -31.55
N HIS A 417 -13.66 20.95 -31.53
CA HIS A 417 -13.43 21.77 -32.71
C HIS A 417 -11.93 22.03 -32.83
N LEU A 418 -11.26 21.28 -33.72
CA LEU A 418 -9.80 21.29 -33.86
C LEU A 418 -9.23 22.56 -34.51
N ASP A 419 -10.10 23.37 -35.12
CA ASP A 419 -9.82 24.67 -35.73
C ASP A 419 -10.10 25.85 -34.79
N GLU A 420 -10.52 25.57 -33.55
CA GLU A 420 -10.77 26.55 -32.50
C GLU A 420 -9.78 26.41 -31.33
N PRO A 421 -9.45 27.49 -30.61
CA PRO A 421 -8.59 27.42 -29.45
C PRO A 421 -9.25 26.65 -28.30
N TRP A 422 -8.44 26.17 -27.36
CA TRP A 422 -8.87 25.41 -26.19
C TRP A 422 -9.90 26.14 -25.30
N ASP A 423 -9.89 27.48 -25.32
CA ASP A 423 -10.78 28.35 -24.56
C ASP A 423 -11.94 28.93 -25.39
N SER A 424 -12.22 28.38 -26.58
CA SER A 424 -13.44 28.72 -27.31
C SER A 424 -14.70 28.36 -26.51
N GLU A 425 -15.81 29.05 -26.80
CA GLU A 425 -17.10 28.79 -26.13
C GLU A 425 -17.50 27.31 -26.17
N HIS A 426 -17.14 26.61 -27.25
CA HIS A 426 -17.36 25.18 -27.42
C HIS A 426 -16.33 24.32 -26.66
N ASN A 427 -15.03 24.47 -26.94
CA ASN A 427 -13.99 23.59 -26.42
C ASN A 427 -13.82 23.71 -24.89
N LEU A 428 -14.10 24.89 -24.31
CA LEU A 428 -14.02 25.09 -22.87
C LEU A 428 -14.98 24.17 -22.10
N THR A 429 -16.11 23.78 -22.70
CA THR A 429 -17.07 22.84 -22.10
C THR A 429 -16.54 21.40 -21.99
N LEU A 430 -15.50 21.06 -22.75
CA LEU A 430 -14.91 19.72 -22.78
C LEU A 430 -13.81 19.53 -21.73
N ILE A 431 -13.36 20.60 -21.07
CA ILE A 431 -12.30 20.56 -20.06
C ILE A 431 -12.65 19.61 -18.91
N GLU A 432 -13.90 19.60 -18.45
CA GLU A 432 -14.39 18.73 -17.36
C GLU A 432 -14.46 17.25 -17.74
N LYS A 433 -14.37 16.92 -19.05
CA LYS A 433 -14.36 15.54 -19.57
C LYS A 433 -12.94 14.96 -19.67
N MET A 434 -11.99 15.48 -18.89
CA MET A 434 -10.60 15.02 -18.92
C MET A 434 -10.51 13.50 -18.66
N PRO A 435 -9.80 12.73 -19.50
CA PRO A 435 -9.51 11.33 -19.21
C PRO A 435 -8.71 11.16 -17.91
N GLU A 436 -9.07 10.17 -17.09
CA GLU A 436 -8.45 9.93 -15.78
C GLU A 436 -6.95 9.59 -15.89
N VAL A 437 -6.49 9.09 -17.04
CA VAL A 437 -5.08 8.79 -17.30
C VAL A 437 -4.18 10.04 -17.26
N TYR A 438 -4.75 11.26 -17.36
CA TYR A 438 -3.99 12.51 -17.32
C TYR A 438 -3.70 13.04 -15.91
N ILE A 439 -4.27 12.44 -14.87
CA ILE A 439 -4.07 12.90 -13.49
C ILE A 439 -3.31 11.85 -12.68
N ASP A 440 -2.47 12.33 -11.76
CA ASP A 440 -1.77 11.45 -10.84
C ASP A 440 -2.69 10.97 -9.70
N PRO A 441 -2.68 9.67 -9.32
CA PRO A 441 -3.47 9.17 -8.20
C PRO A 441 -3.12 9.75 -6.83
N SER A 442 -1.95 10.37 -6.68
CA SER A 442 -1.51 11.13 -5.49
C SER A 442 -1.83 12.62 -5.57
N SER A 443 -2.34 13.14 -6.69
CA SER A 443 -2.75 14.53 -6.84
C SER A 443 -3.92 14.88 -5.90
N GLY A 444 -3.92 16.11 -5.38
CA GLY A 444 -5.06 16.69 -4.68
C GLY A 444 -6.15 17.23 -5.60
N LEU A 445 -5.90 17.27 -6.92
CA LEU A 445 -6.84 17.72 -7.94
C LEU A 445 -7.85 16.61 -8.28
N ALA A 446 -9.03 17.01 -8.75
CA ALA A 446 -10.03 16.09 -9.28
C ALA A 446 -10.11 16.21 -10.80
N VAL A 447 -10.59 15.15 -11.47
CA VAL A 447 -10.77 15.11 -12.93
C VAL A 447 -11.56 16.33 -13.45
N LYS A 448 -12.61 16.72 -12.73
CA LYS A 448 -13.45 17.89 -13.05
C LYS A 448 -12.71 19.23 -13.02
N ASP A 449 -11.55 19.30 -12.36
CA ASP A 449 -10.74 20.52 -12.33
C ASP A 449 -10.01 20.73 -13.68
N GLY A 450 -10.00 19.70 -14.54
CA GLY A 450 -9.46 19.78 -15.90
C GLY A 450 -7.96 20.00 -15.96
N LYS A 451 -7.24 19.71 -14.87
CA LYS A 451 -5.80 19.90 -14.73
C LYS A 451 -5.06 18.57 -14.73
N THR A 452 -3.98 18.51 -15.50
CA THR A 452 -3.15 17.31 -15.66
C THR A 452 -1.86 17.39 -14.86
N SER A 453 -1.46 16.26 -14.27
CA SER A 453 -0.20 16.12 -13.53
C SER A 453 0.97 15.66 -14.40
N TYR A 454 0.75 15.40 -15.70
CA TYR A 454 1.76 14.85 -16.60
C TYR A 454 2.05 15.82 -17.72
N LEU A 455 3.18 16.52 -17.65
CA LEU A 455 3.58 17.57 -18.60
C LEU A 455 4.76 17.14 -19.49
N ALA A 456 4.77 17.61 -20.73
CA ALA A 456 5.93 17.48 -21.60
C ALA A 456 6.96 18.59 -21.28
N PRO A 457 8.27 18.30 -21.25
CA PRO A 457 9.28 19.35 -21.26
C PRO A 457 9.28 20.09 -22.59
N VAL A 458 9.06 21.41 -22.55
CA VAL A 458 9.03 22.27 -23.75
C VAL A 458 10.16 23.30 -23.75
N GLY A 459 10.72 23.56 -24.93
CA GLY A 459 11.85 24.48 -25.11
C GLY A 459 12.71 24.11 -26.32
N GLU A 460 13.58 25.04 -26.73
CA GLU A 460 14.52 24.83 -27.84
C GLU A 460 15.44 23.63 -27.55
N GLY A 461 15.52 22.68 -28.49
CA GLY A 461 16.36 21.48 -28.34
C GLY A 461 15.75 20.36 -27.47
N LEU A 462 14.55 20.56 -26.91
CA LEU A 462 13.82 19.52 -26.18
C LEU A 462 12.95 18.68 -27.13
N LEU A 463 12.31 17.64 -26.60
CA LEU A 463 11.48 16.75 -27.40
C LEU A 463 10.25 17.47 -27.99
N PHE A 464 9.55 18.26 -27.17
CA PHE A 464 8.39 19.04 -27.57
C PHE A 464 8.78 20.52 -27.75
N GLU A 465 9.32 20.85 -28.92
CA GLU A 465 9.53 22.25 -29.28
C GLU A 465 8.20 22.93 -29.61
N GLU A 466 8.10 24.23 -29.29
CA GLU A 466 6.95 25.09 -29.58
C GLU A 466 6.88 25.48 -31.07
N LYS A 467 7.01 24.48 -31.96
CA LYS A 467 6.94 24.63 -33.41
C LYS A 467 6.06 23.56 -34.05
N GLU A 468 5.58 23.87 -35.25
CA GLU A 468 4.82 22.91 -36.05
C GLU A 468 5.65 21.69 -36.42
N GLY A 469 4.96 20.56 -36.62
CA GLY A 469 5.54 19.41 -37.28
C GLY A 469 6.25 18.42 -36.39
N GLY A 470 6.22 18.55 -35.06
CA GLY A 470 6.66 17.51 -34.11
C GLY A 470 8.11 17.05 -34.27
N THR A 471 8.49 16.03 -33.52
CA THR A 471 9.85 15.46 -33.53
C THR A 471 9.81 14.02 -34.04
N THR A 472 10.67 13.68 -35.00
CA THR A 472 10.83 12.30 -35.47
C THR A 472 11.79 11.53 -34.57
N LEU A 473 11.65 10.20 -34.47
CA LEU A 473 12.57 9.38 -33.67
C LEU A 473 14.03 9.45 -34.14
N ARG A 474 14.27 9.81 -35.41
CA ARG A 474 15.63 9.99 -35.97
C ARG A 474 16.32 11.25 -35.48
N GLU A 475 15.56 12.27 -35.07
CA GLU A 475 16.10 13.53 -34.55
C GLU A 475 16.53 13.41 -33.08
N ILE A 476 16.28 12.27 -32.43
CA ILE A 476 16.63 11.99 -31.05
C ILE A 476 18.00 11.30 -31.03
N THR A 477 19.05 12.09 -31.21
CA THR A 477 20.43 11.59 -31.36
C THR A 477 21.08 11.18 -30.05
N ASP A 478 20.58 11.66 -28.91
CA ASP A 478 21.07 11.25 -27.58
C ASP A 478 20.53 9.87 -27.15
N GLY A 479 19.56 9.33 -27.91
CA GLY A 479 18.98 8.02 -27.71
C GLY A 479 17.61 8.07 -27.01
N THR A 480 16.67 7.28 -27.53
CA THR A 480 15.27 7.26 -27.05
C THR A 480 15.13 6.79 -25.60
N SER A 481 16.07 5.99 -25.10
CA SER A 481 16.11 5.55 -23.70
C SER A 481 16.78 6.57 -22.76
N LYS A 482 17.17 7.74 -23.27
CA LYS A 482 17.89 8.79 -22.52
C LYS A 482 17.23 10.16 -22.59
N THR A 483 16.33 10.35 -23.54
CA THR A 483 15.52 11.56 -23.67
C THR A 483 14.16 11.38 -23.01
N ILE A 484 13.83 12.30 -22.11
CA ILE A 484 12.53 12.38 -21.43
C ILE A 484 11.47 12.93 -22.39
N ALA A 485 10.29 12.33 -22.37
CA ALA A 485 9.13 12.76 -23.13
C ALA A 485 8.05 13.40 -22.25
N ILE A 486 7.78 12.84 -21.08
CA ILE A 486 6.74 13.31 -20.15
C ILE A 486 7.31 13.28 -18.74
N VAL A 487 7.02 14.31 -17.94
CA VAL A 487 7.36 14.41 -16.52
C VAL A 487 6.10 14.55 -15.68
N GLN A 488 6.13 13.93 -14.50
CA GLN A 488 5.16 14.21 -13.44
C GLN A 488 5.50 15.56 -12.78
N VAL A 489 4.52 16.45 -12.70
CA VAL A 489 4.64 17.77 -12.08
C VAL A 489 3.81 17.89 -10.80
N SER A 490 4.09 18.90 -9.98
CA SER A 490 3.30 19.21 -8.79
C SER A 490 1.92 19.79 -9.13
N ASP A 491 0.98 19.74 -8.19
CA ASP A 491 -0.38 20.29 -8.37
C ASP A 491 -0.37 21.80 -8.66
N ASP A 492 0.61 22.54 -8.13
CA ASP A 492 0.80 23.97 -8.38
C ASP A 492 1.26 24.26 -9.81
N THR A 493 1.92 23.30 -10.44
CA THR A 493 2.45 23.37 -11.81
C THR A 493 1.48 22.76 -12.82
N ALA A 494 0.46 22.02 -12.37
CA ALA A 494 -0.52 21.37 -13.22
C ALA A 494 -1.25 22.37 -14.13
N ALA A 495 -1.24 22.08 -15.43
CA ALA A 495 -1.85 22.89 -16.47
C ALA A 495 -3.21 22.33 -16.91
N THR A 496 -4.03 23.15 -17.56
CA THR A 496 -5.29 22.69 -18.18
C THR A 496 -4.99 21.73 -19.31
N TRP A 497 -5.54 20.52 -19.30
CA TRP A 497 -5.11 19.44 -20.19
C TRP A 497 -5.35 19.71 -21.69
N THR A 498 -6.32 20.57 -22.03
CA THR A 498 -6.61 20.96 -23.42
C THR A 498 -5.79 22.15 -23.90
N LYS A 499 -5.24 22.95 -22.97
CA LYS A 499 -4.46 24.14 -23.27
C LYS A 499 -3.10 23.73 -23.83
N PRO A 500 -2.61 24.33 -24.93
CA PRO A 500 -1.27 24.09 -25.46
C PRO A 500 -0.20 24.76 -24.59
N GLU A 501 -0.18 24.42 -23.31
CA GLU A 501 0.77 24.86 -22.31
C GLU A 501 1.32 23.62 -21.61
N ASP A 502 2.63 23.62 -21.40
CA ASP A 502 3.37 22.50 -20.86
C ASP A 502 4.51 23.01 -19.98
N TRP A 503 5.37 22.12 -19.48
CA TRP A 503 6.37 22.48 -18.49
C TRP A 503 7.66 22.99 -19.14
N SER A 504 7.99 24.26 -18.90
CA SER A 504 9.24 24.87 -19.35
C SER A 504 10.30 24.80 -18.23
N PRO A 505 11.34 23.96 -18.34
CA PRO A 505 12.42 23.92 -17.36
C PRO A 505 13.21 25.23 -17.34
N ALA A 506 13.41 25.82 -16.15
CA ALA A 506 14.26 26.99 -16.00
C ALA A 506 15.75 26.63 -16.12
N ALA A 507 16.54 27.45 -16.80
CA ALA A 507 17.96 27.18 -17.03
C ALA A 507 18.79 27.11 -15.73
N ASP A 508 18.43 27.90 -14.72
CA ASP A 508 19.09 27.97 -13.42
C ASP A 508 18.50 27.01 -12.38
N ASN A 509 17.25 26.57 -12.55
CA ASN A 509 16.60 25.57 -11.72
C ASN A 509 15.71 24.63 -12.54
N PRO A 510 16.30 23.65 -13.24
CA PRO A 510 15.54 22.78 -14.13
C PRO A 510 14.61 21.81 -13.38
N LEU A 511 14.66 21.74 -12.04
CA LEU A 511 13.75 20.94 -11.22
C LEU A 511 12.52 21.74 -10.74
N GLN A 512 12.39 23.01 -11.10
CA GLN A 512 11.27 23.83 -10.65
C GLN A 512 9.93 23.26 -11.14
N GLY A 513 9.03 22.95 -10.21
CA GLY A 513 7.67 22.49 -10.52
C GLY A 513 7.53 20.99 -10.78
N VAL A 514 8.63 20.23 -10.80
CA VAL A 514 8.61 18.77 -10.75
C VAL A 514 8.84 18.28 -9.33
N GLY A 515 8.14 17.23 -8.92
CA GLY A 515 8.20 16.73 -7.54
C GLY A 515 6.93 16.97 -6.73
N ASP A 516 7.01 16.63 -5.44
CA ASP A 516 5.99 16.85 -4.40
C ASP A 516 4.82 15.87 -4.32
N LEU A 517 4.47 15.16 -5.40
CA LEU A 517 3.38 14.16 -5.37
C LEU A 517 3.79 12.81 -4.77
N HIS A 518 5.07 12.45 -4.88
CA HIS A 518 5.64 11.25 -4.28
C HIS A 518 6.83 11.62 -3.37
N PRO A 519 6.98 11.01 -2.18
CA PRO A 519 8.11 11.31 -1.31
C PRO A 519 9.46 10.99 -1.96
N SER A 520 10.34 11.99 -2.03
CA SER A 520 11.75 11.90 -2.46
C SER A 520 12.00 11.51 -3.91
N VAL A 521 10.95 11.28 -4.71
CA VAL A 521 11.06 10.95 -6.14
C VAL A 521 9.93 11.60 -6.94
N PHE A 522 10.12 11.74 -8.23
CA PHE A 522 9.05 12.00 -9.20
C PHE A 522 9.24 11.10 -10.42
N LEU A 523 8.18 10.90 -11.18
CA LEU A 523 8.19 10.00 -12.33
C LEU A 523 8.53 10.74 -13.62
N ALA A 524 9.37 10.14 -14.44
CA ALA A 524 9.64 10.60 -15.80
C ALA A 524 9.49 9.44 -16.79
N ALA A 525 8.86 9.70 -17.92
CA ALA A 525 8.69 8.78 -19.02
C ALA A 525 9.67 9.11 -20.13
N PHE A 526 10.40 8.12 -20.63
CA PHE A 526 11.38 8.27 -21.70
C PHE A 526 10.76 7.87 -23.04
N VAL A 527 11.37 8.33 -24.14
CA VAL A 527 10.82 8.14 -25.49
C VAL A 527 10.67 6.67 -25.87
N ASP A 528 11.52 5.77 -25.39
CA ASP A 528 11.40 4.32 -25.61
C ASP A 528 10.25 3.66 -24.81
N GLY A 529 9.55 4.42 -23.97
CA GLY A 529 8.39 4.00 -23.19
C GLY A 529 8.71 3.45 -21.79
N HIS A 530 9.98 3.41 -21.38
CA HIS A 530 10.29 3.09 -19.98
C HIS A 530 10.03 4.28 -19.06
N ILE A 531 9.71 3.97 -17.80
CA ILE A 531 9.42 4.97 -16.77
C ILE A 531 10.48 4.83 -15.68
N GLU A 532 11.06 5.95 -15.26
CA GLU A 532 12.05 6.01 -14.21
C GLU A 532 11.56 6.82 -13.01
N ASN A 533 11.92 6.37 -11.80
CA ASN A 533 11.74 7.16 -10.58
C ASN A 533 12.97 8.06 -10.41
N ILE A 534 12.83 9.34 -10.72
CA ILE A 534 13.90 10.32 -10.60
C ILE A 534 13.94 10.85 -9.17
N SER A 535 15.12 10.84 -8.55
CA SER A 535 15.32 11.40 -7.21
C SER A 535 15.11 12.92 -7.22
N THR A 536 14.40 13.47 -6.22
CA THR A 536 14.28 14.94 -6.05
C THR A 536 15.62 15.61 -5.74
N ASN A 537 16.64 14.84 -5.38
CA ASN A 537 18.00 15.32 -5.14
C ASN A 537 18.94 15.12 -6.34
N ILE A 538 18.40 14.81 -7.54
CA ILE A 538 19.20 14.66 -8.75
C ILE A 538 20.01 15.94 -9.03
N ASN A 539 21.23 15.77 -9.53
CA ASN A 539 22.06 16.90 -9.93
C ASN A 539 21.42 17.65 -11.11
N ALA A 540 21.31 18.98 -11.03
CA ALA A 540 20.66 19.80 -12.04
C ALA A 540 21.28 19.67 -13.45
N GLN A 541 22.60 19.46 -13.54
CA GLN A 541 23.28 19.24 -14.81
C GLN A 541 22.87 17.89 -15.42
N THR A 542 22.91 16.82 -14.62
CA THR A 542 22.44 15.49 -15.03
C THR A 542 20.97 15.52 -15.45
N TRP A 543 20.12 16.21 -14.70
CA TRP A 543 18.72 16.39 -15.04
C TRP A 543 18.54 17.14 -16.37
N GLY A 544 19.25 18.24 -16.57
CA GLY A 544 19.22 19.01 -17.82
C GLY A 544 19.58 18.18 -19.05
N PHE A 545 20.59 17.32 -18.93
CA PHE A 545 21.02 16.42 -20.01
C PHE A 545 19.91 15.46 -20.46
N MET A 546 19.10 14.93 -19.53
CA MET A 546 17.98 14.01 -19.85
C MET A 546 16.83 14.68 -20.60
N LEU A 547 16.74 16.03 -20.56
CA LEU A 547 15.66 16.78 -21.20
C LEU A 547 15.94 17.00 -22.70
N THR A 548 17.21 17.06 -23.10
CA THR A 548 17.58 17.35 -24.49
C THR A 548 17.49 16.11 -25.38
N ARG A 549 17.17 16.31 -26.66
CA ARG A 549 17.10 15.23 -27.65
C ARG A 549 18.39 15.01 -28.44
N GLY A 550 19.33 15.96 -28.37
CA GLY A 550 20.55 15.96 -29.18
C GLY A 550 21.67 16.89 -28.68
N GLY A 551 21.88 16.97 -27.37
CA GLY A 551 22.96 17.72 -26.73
C GLY A 551 24.36 17.14 -26.95
N GLY A 552 24.47 15.86 -27.35
CA GLY A 552 25.75 15.23 -27.67
C GLY A 552 26.60 14.87 -26.44
N GLU A 553 25.97 14.77 -25.27
CA GLU A 553 26.62 14.51 -24.00
C GLU A 553 26.85 13.01 -23.80
N ALA A 554 28.09 12.63 -23.46
CA ALA A 554 28.45 11.25 -23.16
C ALA A 554 28.19 10.95 -21.68
N TRP A 555 27.41 9.91 -21.41
CA TRP A 555 27.10 9.42 -20.06
C TRP A 555 27.99 8.25 -19.68
#